data_AF-A0A7S6UPY1-F1
#
_entry.id   AF-A0A7S6UPY1-F1
#
_cell.length_a   1.000
_cell.length_b   1.000
_cell.length_c   1.000
_cell.angle_alpha   90.00
_cell.angle_beta   90.00
_cell.angle_gamma   90.00
#
_symmetry.space_group_name_H-M   'P 1'
#
loop_
_entity.id
_entity.type
_entity.pdbx_description
1 polymer ?
#
loop_
_entity_poly.entity_id
_entity_poly.type
_entity_poly.pdbx_seq_one_letter_code
_entity_poly.pdbx_strand_id
1 'polypeptide(L)'
;MSMPPPISVKLRTRVFAMAAAFATLAGAGAANAQDFRFDWNPRSGDPWVDSQLEDVNRYGARYRQSFIDEMVRYYGAPRNLVENLLEDERWAPGDIYYACAAAEVLGRPCRHVVELWERDHAQGWSAVAEQLGIAPGSDRFDRIKRGFVPTYDRWGRPIQIDEDLSRHYPKRASAAR
;
A
#
# COMPACT_ATOMS: atom_id res chain seq x y z
N MET A 1 75.59 -24.92 -33.15
CA MET A 1 75.60 -23.82 -34.13
C MET A 1 74.46 -22.87 -33.79
N SER A 2 74.82 -21.75 -33.15
CA SER A 2 73.99 -20.56 -32.99
C SER A 2 74.01 -19.74 -34.29
N MET A 3 72.93 -19.03 -34.63
CA MET A 3 72.97 -17.64 -35.13
C MET A 3 71.54 -17.07 -35.33
N PRO A 4 71.38 -15.73 -35.36
CA PRO A 4 70.42 -14.98 -34.52
C PRO A 4 69.37 -14.19 -35.34
N PRO A 5 68.47 -13.41 -34.67
CA PRO A 5 67.36 -12.66 -35.28
C PRO A 5 67.74 -11.19 -35.60
N PRO A 6 66.90 -10.38 -36.30
CA PRO A 6 65.81 -9.61 -35.67
C PRO A 6 64.57 -9.44 -36.59
N ILE A 7 63.44 -8.84 -36.19
CA ILE A 7 63.14 -7.40 -36.34
C ILE A 7 61.89 -7.07 -35.49
N SER A 8 62.00 -6.04 -34.65
CA SER A 8 60.89 -5.35 -33.99
C SER A 8 60.20 -4.36 -34.95
N VAL A 9 58.94 -3.97 -34.67
CA VAL A 9 58.50 -2.56 -34.47
C VAL A 9 56.96 -2.36 -34.63
N LYS A 10 56.35 -1.95 -33.51
CA LYS A 10 55.31 -0.92 -33.27
C LYS A 10 53.87 -1.06 -33.82
N LEU A 11 52.96 -1.27 -32.86
CA LEU A 11 51.86 -0.36 -32.44
C LEU A 11 51.06 0.35 -33.54
N ARG A 12 49.76 0.05 -33.64
CA ARG A 12 48.72 1.07 -33.88
C ARG A 12 47.41 0.73 -33.16
N THR A 13 47.17 1.46 -32.09
CA THR A 13 45.88 1.77 -31.48
C THR A 13 44.82 2.08 -32.54
N ARG A 14 43.64 1.48 -32.42
CA ARG A 14 42.41 2.00 -33.01
C ARG A 14 41.36 2.14 -31.92
N VAL A 15 41.14 3.39 -31.52
CA VAL A 15 39.94 3.86 -30.83
C VAL A 15 38.92 4.27 -31.90
N PHE A 16 37.62 4.20 -31.52
CA PHE A 16 36.35 4.61 -32.16
C PHE A 16 35.44 3.39 -32.39
N ALA A 17 34.19 3.29 -31.93
CA ALA A 17 33.33 4.05 -31.02
C ALA A 17 32.01 3.26 -30.84
N MET A 18 31.35 3.45 -29.68
CA MET A 18 29.89 3.44 -29.43
C MET A 18 28.99 2.31 -29.99
N ALA A 19 28.40 1.52 -29.09
CA ALA A 19 26.96 1.20 -29.11
C ALA A 19 26.50 0.79 -27.70
N ALA A 20 25.39 1.39 -27.27
CA ALA A 20 24.87 1.39 -25.92
C ALA A 20 23.93 0.21 -25.61
N ALA A 21 23.80 -0.04 -24.30
CA ALA A 21 22.58 -0.46 -23.59
C ALA A 21 22.03 -1.87 -23.83
N PHE A 22 22.23 -2.75 -22.84
CA PHE A 22 21.14 -3.57 -22.33
C PHE A 22 20.87 -3.14 -20.89
N ALA A 23 19.70 -2.52 -20.72
CA ALA A 23 19.18 -2.02 -19.47
C ALA A 23 19.01 -3.16 -18.46
N THR A 24 19.72 -3.08 -17.34
CA THR A 24 19.35 -3.82 -16.13
C THR A 24 18.01 -3.27 -15.66
N LEU A 25 16.95 -4.05 -15.83
CA LEU A 25 15.64 -3.77 -15.21
C LEU A 25 15.76 -4.02 -13.70
N ALA A 26 16.47 -3.15 -12.99
CA ALA A 26 16.45 -3.07 -11.53
C ALA A 26 15.19 -2.30 -11.11
N GLY A 27 14.05 -2.97 -11.20
CA GLY A 27 12.74 -2.48 -10.78
C GLY A 27 12.18 -3.26 -9.59
N ALA A 28 13.03 -3.80 -8.72
CA ALA A 28 12.59 -4.13 -7.37
C ALA A 28 12.59 -2.80 -6.61
N GLY A 29 11.42 -2.15 -6.55
CA GLY A 29 11.24 -1.02 -5.63
C GLY A 29 11.71 -1.47 -4.27
N ALA A 30 12.67 -0.76 -3.69
CA ALA A 30 13.05 -0.97 -2.30
C ALA A 30 11.74 -0.87 -1.50
N ALA A 31 11.29 -2.00 -0.95
CA ALA A 31 10.34 -2.00 0.13
C ALA A 31 11.04 -1.25 1.24
N ASN A 32 10.83 0.07 1.30
CA ASN A 32 11.16 0.84 2.48
C ASN A 32 10.25 0.22 3.53
N ALA A 33 10.81 -0.65 4.37
CA ALA A 33 10.17 -1.01 5.62
C ALA A 33 10.02 0.33 6.37
N GLN A 34 8.84 0.93 6.28
CA GLN A 34 8.54 2.10 7.06
C GLN A 34 8.41 1.62 8.49
N ASP A 35 9.22 2.18 9.39
CA ASP A 35 9.13 1.90 10.82
C ASP A 35 7.83 2.53 11.35
N PHE A 36 6.74 1.79 11.22
CA PHE A 36 5.47 2.12 11.86
C PHE A 36 5.55 1.81 13.35
N ARG A 37 4.74 2.50 14.15
CA ARG A 37 4.66 2.29 15.60
C ARG A 37 4.31 0.86 15.99
N PHE A 38 3.55 0.17 15.14
CA PHE A 38 3.18 -1.22 15.32
C PHE A 38 3.83 -2.04 14.20
N ASP A 39 4.32 -3.25 14.54
CA ASP A 39 4.81 -4.20 13.55
C ASP A 39 3.70 -4.47 12.52
N TRP A 40 3.89 -3.96 11.31
CA TRP A 40 2.78 -3.85 10.38
C TRP A 40 2.54 -5.16 9.63
N ASN A 41 1.43 -5.79 9.97
CA ASN A 41 0.80 -6.86 9.21
C ASN A 41 -0.70 -6.78 9.52
N PRO A 42 -1.53 -6.37 8.54
CA PRO A 42 -2.91 -5.98 8.80
C PRO A 42 -3.74 -7.14 9.34
N ARG A 43 -3.58 -8.36 8.82
CA ARG A 43 -4.35 -9.56 9.20
C ARG A 43 -5.85 -9.26 9.34
N SER A 44 -6.45 -8.62 8.33
CA SER A 44 -7.89 -8.27 8.33
C SER A 44 -8.82 -9.48 8.28
N GLY A 45 -8.28 -10.66 7.95
CA GLY A 45 -9.05 -11.87 7.69
C GLY A 45 -9.48 -12.01 6.22
N ASP A 46 -9.10 -11.07 5.35
CA ASP A 46 -9.34 -11.12 3.91
C ASP A 46 -8.05 -10.72 3.14
N PRO A 47 -7.47 -11.62 2.33
CA PRO A 47 -6.21 -11.34 1.63
C PRO A 47 -6.29 -10.19 0.63
N TRP A 48 -7.46 -9.96 0.04
CA TRP A 48 -7.64 -8.85 -0.90
C TRP A 48 -7.61 -7.51 -0.15
N VAL A 49 -8.27 -7.42 1.01
CA VAL A 49 -8.21 -6.26 1.90
C VAL A 49 -6.77 -6.02 2.37
N ASP A 50 -6.07 -7.05 2.82
CA ASP A 50 -4.66 -6.93 3.27
C ASP A 50 -3.76 -6.34 2.17
N SER A 51 -3.94 -6.78 0.92
CA SER A 51 -3.24 -6.23 -0.26
C SER A 51 -3.59 -4.76 -0.52
N GLN A 52 -4.87 -4.39 -0.41
CA GLN A 52 -5.28 -2.99 -0.57
C GLN A 52 -4.72 -2.11 0.55
N LEU A 53 -4.64 -2.59 1.79
CA LEU A 53 -4.08 -1.83 2.91
C LEU A 53 -2.56 -1.60 2.75
N GLU A 54 -1.85 -2.56 2.20
CA GLU A 54 -0.44 -2.39 1.83
C GLU A 54 -0.28 -1.31 0.76
N ASP A 55 -1.18 -1.28 -0.22
CA ASP A 55 -1.16 -0.29 -1.27
C ASP A 55 -1.59 1.11 -0.79
N VAL A 56 -2.51 1.18 0.18
CA VAL A 56 -2.84 2.41 0.90
C VAL A 56 -1.64 2.92 1.69
N ASN A 57 -0.83 2.06 2.32
CA ASN A 57 0.43 2.47 2.96
C ASN A 57 1.36 3.17 1.96
N ARG A 58 1.57 2.55 0.78
CA ARG A 58 2.39 3.14 -0.27
C ARG A 58 1.83 4.47 -0.76
N TYR A 59 0.51 4.57 -0.92
CA TYR A 59 -0.15 5.80 -1.33
C TYR A 59 0.00 6.90 -0.28
N GLY A 60 -0.34 6.64 0.98
CA GLY A 60 -0.28 7.61 2.06
C GLY A 60 1.15 8.07 2.36
N ALA A 61 2.13 7.20 2.22
CA ALA A 61 3.55 7.56 2.33
C ALA A 61 3.98 8.56 1.24
N ARG A 62 3.53 8.34 0.00
CA ARG A 62 3.93 9.15 -1.17
C ARG A 62 3.11 10.43 -1.35
N TYR A 63 1.81 10.36 -1.05
CA TYR A 63 0.82 11.40 -1.30
C TYR A 63 0.11 11.80 0.00
N ARG A 64 0.89 12.07 1.06
CA ARG A 64 0.40 12.33 2.42
C ARG A 64 -0.76 13.31 2.48
N GLN A 65 -0.67 14.47 1.82
CA GLN A 65 -1.73 15.47 1.86
C GLN A 65 -3.02 15.01 1.16
N SER A 66 -2.91 14.31 0.04
CA SER A 66 -4.07 13.71 -0.64
C SER A 66 -4.72 12.62 0.19
N PHE A 67 -3.92 11.82 0.91
CA PHE A 67 -4.43 10.85 1.87
C PHE A 67 -5.18 11.51 3.03
N ILE A 68 -4.63 12.58 3.64
CA ILE A 68 -5.34 13.32 4.70
C ILE A 68 -6.65 13.90 4.18
N ASP A 69 -6.64 14.52 3.00
CA ASP A 69 -7.85 15.07 2.38
C ASP A 69 -8.92 13.99 2.12
N GLU A 70 -8.50 12.79 1.72
CA GLU A 70 -9.39 11.64 1.56
C GLU A 70 -10.06 11.25 2.88
N MET A 71 -9.27 11.08 3.94
CA MET A 71 -9.75 10.70 5.27
C MET A 71 -10.72 11.74 5.84
N VAL A 72 -10.45 13.03 5.64
CA VAL A 72 -11.27 14.12 6.14
C VAL A 72 -12.59 14.21 5.37
N ARG A 73 -12.54 14.21 4.03
CA ARG A 73 -13.72 14.50 3.20
C ARG A 73 -14.69 13.33 3.10
N TYR A 74 -14.18 12.10 3.07
CA TYR A 74 -15.00 10.92 2.78
C TYR A 74 -15.20 10.01 3.99
N TYR A 75 -14.26 9.99 4.94
CA TYR A 75 -14.37 9.16 6.15
C TYR A 75 -14.66 9.96 7.43
N GLY A 76 -14.87 11.28 7.31
CA GLY A 76 -15.25 12.15 8.41
C GLY A 76 -14.22 12.25 9.53
N ALA A 77 -12.96 11.92 9.26
CA ALA A 77 -11.89 11.98 10.25
C ALA A 77 -11.50 13.44 10.53
N PRO A 78 -11.35 13.86 11.80
CA PRO A 78 -10.78 15.17 12.10
C PRO A 78 -9.37 15.28 11.51
N ARG A 79 -9.08 16.36 10.76
CA ARG A 79 -7.77 16.55 10.09
C ARG A 79 -6.61 16.39 11.06
N ASN A 80 -6.69 17.07 12.21
CA ASN A 80 -5.68 17.01 13.26
C ASN A 80 -5.46 15.60 13.81
N LEU A 81 -6.52 14.76 13.85
CA LEU A 81 -6.36 13.36 14.24
C LEU A 81 -5.48 12.62 13.22
N VAL A 82 -5.79 12.75 11.93
CA VAL A 82 -5.05 12.05 10.87
C VAL A 82 -3.60 12.53 10.79
N GLU A 83 -3.36 13.83 10.92
CA GLU A 83 -2.02 14.42 10.97
C GLU A 83 -1.21 13.88 12.15
N ASN A 84 -1.75 13.93 13.38
CA ASN A 84 -1.07 13.40 14.57
C ASN A 84 -0.79 11.89 14.44
N LEU A 85 -1.74 11.11 13.90
CA LEU A 85 -1.55 9.67 13.70
C LEU A 85 -0.40 9.37 12.74
N LEU A 86 -0.25 10.14 11.67
CA LEU A 86 0.80 9.96 10.68
C LEU A 86 2.17 10.45 11.16
N GLU A 87 2.21 11.57 11.88
CA GLU A 87 3.45 12.30 12.17
C GLU A 87 4.03 11.93 13.55
N ASP A 88 3.23 12.06 14.60
CA ASP A 88 3.68 11.84 15.97
C ASP A 88 3.60 10.37 16.37
N GLU A 89 2.48 9.73 16.01
CA GLU A 89 2.20 8.36 16.41
C GLU A 89 2.73 7.33 15.41
N ARG A 90 3.18 7.76 14.22
CA ARG A 90 3.74 6.92 13.15
C ARG A 90 2.87 5.70 12.81
N TRP A 91 1.56 5.88 12.74
CA TRP A 91 0.64 4.85 12.26
C TRP A 91 0.84 4.60 10.77
N ALA A 92 0.58 3.37 10.36
CA ALA A 92 0.49 3.02 8.97
C ALA A 92 -0.75 3.68 8.34
N PRO A 93 -0.65 4.33 7.15
CA PRO A 93 -1.81 4.89 6.47
C PRO A 93 -2.96 3.88 6.26
N GLY A 94 -2.64 2.61 6.05
CA GLY A 94 -3.58 1.51 5.95
C GLY A 94 -4.37 1.29 7.24
N ASP A 95 -3.72 1.36 8.40
CA ASP A 95 -4.41 1.23 9.69
C ASP A 95 -5.34 2.43 9.94
N ILE A 96 -4.89 3.64 9.60
CA ILE A 96 -5.72 4.85 9.69
C ILE A 96 -6.94 4.72 8.76
N TYR A 97 -6.72 4.30 7.52
CA TYR A 97 -7.78 4.09 6.54
C TYR A 97 -8.80 3.09 7.06
N TYR A 98 -8.34 1.92 7.51
CA TYR A 98 -9.23 0.85 7.92
C TYR A 98 -9.99 1.21 9.21
N ALA A 99 -9.35 1.89 10.16
CA ALA A 99 -10.00 2.41 11.36
C ALA A 99 -11.15 3.36 11.02
N CYS A 100 -10.92 4.34 10.14
CA CYS A 100 -11.97 5.29 9.80
C CYS A 100 -13.06 4.69 8.90
N ALA A 101 -12.71 3.78 7.97
CA ALA A 101 -13.69 3.06 7.16
C ALA A 101 -14.60 2.16 8.02
N ALA A 102 -14.01 1.46 8.99
CA ALA A 102 -14.76 0.71 10.00
C ALA A 102 -15.69 1.63 10.81
N ALA A 103 -15.19 2.77 11.27
CA ALA A 103 -15.96 3.73 12.03
C ALA A 103 -17.16 4.28 11.23
N GLU A 104 -16.94 4.60 9.95
CA GLU A 104 -17.99 5.07 9.03
C GLU A 104 -19.12 4.04 8.92
N VAL A 105 -18.81 2.77 8.64
CA VAL A 105 -19.83 1.73 8.50
C VAL A 105 -20.54 1.38 9.82
N LEU A 106 -19.92 1.72 10.95
CA LEU A 106 -20.49 1.59 12.29
C LEU A 106 -21.30 2.82 12.73
N GLY A 107 -21.23 3.93 11.99
CA GLY A 107 -21.81 5.21 12.41
C GLY A 107 -21.14 5.80 13.66
N ARG A 108 -19.82 5.60 13.79
CA ARG A 108 -19.01 6.07 14.92
C ARG A 108 -17.93 7.05 14.45
N PRO A 109 -17.44 7.94 15.32
CA PRO A 109 -16.29 8.79 14.97
C PRO A 109 -15.05 7.95 14.69
N CYS A 110 -14.20 8.33 13.72
CA CYS A 110 -12.95 7.60 13.42
C CYS A 110 -12.08 7.38 14.68
N ARG A 111 -12.00 8.40 15.55
CA ARG A 111 -11.29 8.33 16.83
C ARG A 111 -11.67 7.10 17.66
N HIS A 112 -12.93 6.68 17.64
CA HIS A 112 -13.40 5.55 18.44
C HIS A 112 -12.72 4.23 18.05
N VAL A 113 -12.54 3.97 16.75
CA VAL A 113 -11.91 2.75 16.26
C VAL A 113 -10.38 2.86 16.34
N VAL A 114 -9.84 4.07 16.20
CA VAL A 114 -8.42 4.34 16.47
C VAL A 114 -8.06 3.95 17.90
N GLU A 115 -8.79 4.43 18.90
CA GLU A 115 -8.56 4.09 20.32
C GLU A 115 -8.71 2.59 20.60
N LEU A 116 -9.62 1.92 19.87
CA LEU A 116 -9.79 0.47 19.97
C LEU A 116 -8.57 -0.28 19.42
N TRP A 117 -8.08 0.13 18.24
CA TRP A 117 -6.90 -0.44 17.63
C TRP A 117 -5.67 -0.28 18.52
N GLU A 118 -5.44 0.90 19.10
CA GLU A 118 -4.30 1.13 20.02
C GLU A 118 -4.24 0.12 21.16
N ARG A 119 -5.40 -0.26 21.69
CA ARG A 119 -5.50 -1.20 22.81
C ARG A 119 -5.38 -2.66 22.37
N ASP A 120 -6.03 -3.03 21.25
CA ASP A 120 -6.35 -4.43 20.95
C ASP A 120 -5.67 -4.97 19.65
N HIS A 121 -4.76 -4.22 19.02
CA HIS A 121 -4.11 -4.56 17.73
C HIS A 121 -3.16 -5.76 17.74
N ALA A 122 -2.83 -6.35 18.89
CA ALA A 122 -1.79 -7.38 19.00
C ALA A 122 -2.00 -8.57 18.03
N GLN A 123 -3.26 -8.93 17.76
CA GLN A 123 -3.62 -10.02 16.85
C GLN A 123 -3.96 -9.55 15.42
N GLY A 124 -3.89 -8.24 15.15
CA GLY A 124 -4.25 -7.65 13.87
C GLY A 124 -5.74 -7.31 13.76
N TRP A 125 -6.15 -6.89 12.57
CA TRP A 125 -7.49 -6.36 12.31
C TRP A 125 -8.61 -7.37 12.49
N SER A 126 -8.36 -8.67 12.29
CA SER A 126 -9.37 -9.72 12.52
C SER A 126 -9.93 -9.68 13.95
N ALA A 127 -9.08 -9.57 14.97
CA ALA A 127 -9.50 -9.55 16.37
C ALA A 127 -10.33 -8.30 16.70
N VAL A 128 -9.92 -7.12 16.20
CA VAL A 128 -10.68 -5.88 16.37
C VAL A 128 -11.99 -5.92 15.58
N ALA A 129 -11.97 -6.52 14.39
CA ALA A 129 -13.13 -6.67 13.53
C ALA A 129 -14.21 -7.58 14.13
N GLU A 130 -13.80 -8.66 14.81
CA GLU A 130 -14.71 -9.53 15.56
C GLU A 130 -15.43 -8.77 16.68
N GLN A 131 -14.71 -7.99 17.49
CA GLN A 131 -15.29 -7.19 18.57
C GLN A 131 -16.30 -6.15 18.07
N LEU A 132 -16.06 -5.61 16.88
CA LEU A 132 -16.91 -4.60 16.25
C LEU A 132 -18.05 -5.18 15.42
N GLY A 133 -18.11 -6.50 15.22
CA GLY A 133 -19.09 -7.13 14.33
C GLY A 133 -18.92 -6.68 12.86
N ILE A 134 -17.67 -6.50 12.44
CA ILE A 134 -17.25 -6.17 11.07
C ILE A 134 -16.30 -7.23 10.49
N ALA A 135 -16.28 -8.44 11.05
CA ALA A 135 -15.49 -9.54 10.53
C ALA A 135 -15.89 -9.91 9.07
N PRO A 136 -14.98 -10.55 8.30
CA PRO A 136 -15.28 -11.05 6.97
C PRO A 136 -16.59 -11.84 6.90
N GLY A 137 -17.38 -11.61 5.85
CA GLY A 137 -18.70 -12.21 5.64
C GLY A 137 -19.87 -11.45 6.26
N SER A 138 -19.64 -10.32 6.94
CA SER A 138 -20.70 -9.43 7.41
C SER A 138 -21.06 -8.34 6.40
N ASP A 139 -22.31 -7.88 6.38
CA ASP A 139 -22.75 -6.74 5.55
C ASP A 139 -21.93 -5.46 5.79
N ARG A 140 -21.38 -5.31 7.01
CA ARG A 140 -20.53 -4.17 7.36
C ARG A 140 -19.16 -4.29 6.69
N PHE A 141 -18.57 -5.48 6.72
CA PHE A 141 -17.33 -5.76 6.04
C PHE A 141 -17.45 -5.55 4.53
N ASP A 142 -18.55 -6.02 3.92
CA ASP A 142 -18.81 -5.79 2.50
C ASP A 142 -18.90 -4.30 2.14
N ARG A 143 -19.45 -3.47 3.03
CA ARG A 143 -19.43 -2.00 2.85
C ARG A 143 -18.00 -1.45 2.90
N ILE A 144 -17.15 -1.94 3.80
CA ILE A 144 -15.74 -1.53 3.86
C ILE A 144 -15.03 -1.90 2.55
N LYS A 145 -15.20 -3.14 2.05
CA LYS A 145 -14.63 -3.58 0.76
C LYS A 145 -15.06 -2.67 -0.38
N ARG A 146 -16.36 -2.36 -0.48
CA ARG A 146 -16.89 -1.45 -1.50
C ARG A 146 -16.32 -0.04 -1.39
N GLY A 147 -15.98 0.41 -0.18
CA GLY A 147 -15.39 1.74 0.07
C GLY A 147 -14.03 1.96 -0.60
N PHE A 148 -13.24 0.90 -0.84
CA PHE A 148 -11.95 1.03 -1.53
C PHE A 148 -12.10 1.49 -2.98
N VAL A 149 -13.13 1.03 -3.69
CA VAL A 149 -13.29 1.32 -5.12
C VAL A 149 -13.40 2.82 -5.42
N PRO A 150 -14.34 3.59 -4.82
CA PRO A 150 -14.42 5.01 -5.08
C PRO A 150 -13.23 5.80 -4.53
N THR A 151 -12.54 5.31 -3.48
CA THR A 151 -11.28 5.90 -2.99
C THR A 151 -10.19 5.81 -4.04
N TYR A 152 -10.01 4.64 -4.65
CA TYR A 152 -9.02 4.44 -5.71
C TYR A 152 -9.35 5.24 -6.97
N ASP A 153 -10.63 5.40 -7.30
CA ASP A 153 -11.08 6.29 -8.38
C ASP A 153 -10.63 7.73 -8.16
N ARG A 154 -10.85 8.26 -6.95
CA ARG A 154 -10.45 9.64 -6.59
C ARG A 154 -8.93 9.81 -6.62
N TRP A 155 -8.19 8.78 -6.26
CA TRP A 155 -6.74 8.77 -6.35
C TRP A 155 -6.22 8.62 -7.79
N GLY A 156 -7.10 8.29 -8.74
CA GLY A 156 -6.72 7.98 -10.12
C GLY A 156 -5.86 6.72 -10.21
N ARG A 157 -6.07 5.77 -9.29
CA ARG A 157 -5.25 4.56 -9.17
C ARG A 157 -6.02 3.33 -9.60
N PRO A 158 -5.38 2.41 -10.35
CA PRO A 158 -6.02 1.16 -10.72
C PRO A 158 -6.27 0.31 -9.47
N ILE A 159 -7.43 -0.34 -9.43
CA ILE A 159 -7.77 -1.35 -8.44
C ILE A 159 -8.24 -2.60 -9.17
N GLN A 160 -7.62 -3.75 -8.84
CA GLN A 160 -8.10 -5.06 -9.24
C GLN A 160 -9.08 -5.51 -8.15
N ILE A 161 -10.33 -5.77 -8.52
CA ILE A 161 -11.35 -6.17 -7.54
C ILE A 161 -11.42 -7.69 -7.43
N ASP A 162 -11.85 -8.19 -6.28
CA ASP A 162 -12.10 -9.61 -6.09
C ASP A 162 -13.49 -10.03 -6.60
N GLU A 163 -13.84 -11.30 -6.42
CA GLU A 163 -15.09 -11.88 -6.89
C GLU A 163 -16.32 -11.29 -6.19
N ASP A 164 -16.22 -10.99 -4.90
CA ASP A 164 -17.31 -10.38 -4.14
C ASP A 164 -17.66 -9.00 -4.68
N LEU A 165 -16.64 -8.17 -4.92
CA LEU A 165 -16.82 -6.85 -5.50
C LEU A 165 -17.22 -6.89 -6.98
N SER A 166 -16.83 -7.93 -7.73
CA SER A 166 -17.18 -8.07 -9.15
C SER A 166 -18.69 -8.10 -9.38
N ARG A 167 -19.44 -8.65 -8.43
CA ARG A 167 -20.92 -8.65 -8.45
C ARG A 167 -21.52 -7.25 -8.35
N HIS A 168 -20.85 -6.34 -7.63
CA HIS A 168 -21.26 -4.95 -7.46
C HIS A 168 -20.68 -4.00 -8.53
N TYR A 169 -19.56 -4.37 -9.14
CA TYR A 169 -18.84 -3.56 -10.12
C TYR A 169 -18.48 -4.35 -11.39
N PRO A 170 -19.48 -4.83 -12.17
CA PRO A 170 -19.25 -5.77 -13.27
C PRO A 170 -18.41 -5.24 -14.44
N LYS A 171 -18.15 -3.93 -14.49
CA LYS A 171 -17.32 -3.28 -15.51
C LYS A 171 -15.85 -3.09 -15.10
N ARG A 172 -15.47 -3.50 -13.88
CA ARG A 172 -14.10 -3.36 -13.37
C ARG A 172 -13.28 -4.60 -13.67
N ALA A 173 -11.98 -4.41 -13.80
CA ALA A 173 -11.04 -5.51 -13.95
C ALA A 173 -10.96 -6.29 -12.63
N SER A 174 -11.23 -7.59 -12.69
CA SER A 174 -11.17 -8.49 -11.54
C SER A 174 -9.87 -9.28 -11.52
N ALA A 175 -9.37 -9.55 -10.32
CA ALA A 175 -8.31 -10.53 -10.14
C ALA A 175 -8.91 -11.92 -10.43
N ALA A 176 -8.41 -12.58 -11.48
CA ALA A 176 -8.68 -14.00 -11.69
C ALA A 176 -8.02 -14.80 -10.55
N ARG A 177 -8.72 -15.82 -10.04
CA ARG A 177 -8.21 -16.70 -8.97
C ARG A 177 -6.91 -17.38 -9.34
#